data_AF-A0A7C1TIY9-F1
#
_entry.id   AF-A0A7C1TIY9-F1
#
_cell.length_a   1.000
_cell.length_b   1.000
_cell.length_c   1.000
_cell.angle_alpha   90.00
_cell.angle_beta   90.00
_cell.angle_gamma   90.00
#
_symmetry.space_group_name_H-M   'P 1'
#
loop_
_entity.id
_entity.type
_entity.pdbx_description
1 polymer ?
#
loop_
_entity_poly.entity_id
_entity_poly.type
_entity_poly.pdbx_seq_one_letter_code
_entity_poly.pdbx_strand_id
1 'polypeptide(L)'
;MQSNGERTAAGETGVEENTVRTHGMDLGAIERAGDEVTLDSEEIVLEVRDLDLYYGENQALKSISMKIARNRVTAFIGPSGCGKSTLLRCFNRMNDLVDNCRVEGSITLDGRNIYEKSVNVAELRRHVGMVFQKPNPFPKSIFENVAYGLRLRGVKDRRTLTEVVEKALRGAALWDEVKDRLEDNALGLSGGQQQRLVIARAIAIEPEVLLLDEPASALDPISTLKIEELINDLKDRYTIVIVTHNMQQAARVSDYTAFMYLGELVEYSDTSSLFTNPAAKKTEDYITGRYG
;
A
#
# COMPACT_ATOMS: atom_id res chain seq x y z
N MET A 1 -40.39 38.30 -67.97
CA MET A 1 -41.75 37.74 -67.87
C MET A 1 -41.66 36.43 -67.13
N GLN A 2 -42.27 36.42 -65.94
CA GLN A 2 -42.80 35.36 -65.07
C GLN A 2 -42.41 33.87 -65.21
N SER A 3 -42.28 33.29 -64.00
CA SER A 3 -42.65 31.93 -63.55
C SER A 3 -41.61 30.81 -63.72
N ASN A 4 -41.44 29.82 -62.84
CA ASN A 4 -41.81 29.57 -61.43
C ASN A 4 -41.15 28.22 -61.04
N GLY A 5 -40.97 27.96 -59.73
CA GLY A 5 -40.90 26.61 -59.14
C GLY A 5 -39.57 26.30 -58.42
N GLU A 6 -39.44 26.61 -57.12
CA GLU A 6 -39.75 25.75 -55.94
C GLU A 6 -38.78 24.55 -55.70
N ARG A 7 -37.94 24.61 -54.64
CA ARG A 7 -38.09 23.84 -53.38
C ARG A 7 -36.88 23.94 -52.42
N THR A 8 -37.19 24.48 -51.23
CA THR A 8 -36.77 24.14 -49.85
C THR A 8 -35.43 23.41 -49.56
N ALA A 9 -34.65 24.03 -48.66
CA ALA A 9 -33.85 23.32 -47.65
C ALA A 9 -33.84 24.15 -46.35
N ALA A 10 -34.30 23.53 -45.26
CA ALA A 10 -34.15 24.01 -43.89
C ALA A 10 -32.84 23.45 -43.31
N GLY A 11 -32.07 24.27 -42.60
CA GLY A 11 -30.89 23.86 -41.84
C GLY A 11 -30.88 24.64 -40.53
N GLU A 12 -31.24 23.97 -39.45
CA GLU A 12 -31.23 24.49 -38.08
C GLU A 12 -29.81 24.57 -37.52
N THR A 13 -29.57 25.62 -36.76
CA THR A 13 -28.32 26.02 -36.11
C THR A 13 -27.98 25.10 -34.95
N GLY A 14 -26.76 24.54 -34.95
CA GLY A 14 -26.20 23.77 -33.85
C GLY A 14 -25.83 24.66 -32.65
N VAL A 15 -26.27 24.24 -31.46
CA VAL A 15 -25.81 24.73 -30.16
C VAL A 15 -24.84 23.68 -29.63
N GLU A 16 -23.58 24.07 -29.42
CA GLU A 16 -22.56 23.23 -28.78
C GLU A 16 -22.83 23.14 -27.27
N GLU A 17 -23.22 21.95 -26.79
CA GLU A 17 -23.22 21.62 -25.37
C GLU A 17 -21.81 21.23 -24.92
N ASN A 18 -21.29 22.04 -24.00
CA ASN A 18 -20.00 21.87 -23.34
C ASN A 18 -20.11 20.76 -22.28
N THR A 19 -19.78 19.52 -22.64
CA THR A 19 -19.72 18.40 -21.69
C THR A 19 -18.48 18.50 -20.80
N VAL A 20 -18.70 18.74 -19.51
CA VAL A 20 -17.70 18.61 -18.43
C VAL A 20 -17.20 17.15 -18.40
N ARG A 21 -15.90 16.95 -18.65
CA ARG A 21 -15.24 15.65 -18.55
C ARG A 21 -15.07 15.27 -17.08
N THR A 22 -15.96 14.46 -16.54
CA THR A 22 -15.71 13.73 -15.29
C THR A 22 -14.60 12.70 -15.52
N HIS A 23 -13.70 12.56 -14.55
CA HIS A 23 -12.61 11.57 -14.55
C HIS A 23 -13.19 10.15 -14.42
N GLY A 24 -13.70 9.58 -15.51
CA GLY A 24 -14.09 8.17 -15.56
C GLY A 24 -12.84 7.28 -15.49
N MET A 25 -12.77 6.39 -14.50
CA MET A 25 -11.77 5.33 -14.44
C MET A 25 -11.98 4.36 -15.61
N ASP A 26 -10.92 4.06 -16.36
CA ASP A 26 -10.95 3.01 -17.38
C ASP A 26 -10.84 1.64 -16.68
N LEU A 27 -12.01 1.04 -16.42
CA LEU A 27 -12.17 -0.25 -15.73
C LEU A 27 -11.80 -1.45 -16.61
N GLY A 28 -11.58 -1.26 -17.92
CA GLY A 28 -11.34 -2.37 -18.87
C GLY A 28 -10.03 -3.14 -18.65
N ALA A 29 -9.12 -2.62 -17.81
CA ALA A 29 -7.91 -3.31 -17.42
C ALA A 29 -8.11 -4.31 -16.26
N ILE A 30 -9.21 -4.20 -15.50
CA ILE A 30 -9.48 -5.03 -14.30
C ILE A 30 -10.12 -6.37 -14.68
N GLU A 31 -10.86 -6.44 -15.80
CA GLU A 31 -11.62 -7.64 -16.22
C GLU A 31 -10.76 -8.86 -16.64
N ARG A 32 -9.43 -8.75 -16.70
CA ARG A 32 -8.57 -9.84 -17.22
C ARG A 32 -8.06 -10.84 -16.17
N ALA A 33 -8.44 -10.71 -14.90
CA ALA A 33 -8.12 -11.69 -13.86
C ALA A 33 -9.36 -12.50 -13.47
N GLY A 34 -9.80 -13.39 -14.37
CA GLY A 34 -10.83 -14.37 -14.08
C GLY A 34 -10.27 -15.55 -13.31
N ASP A 35 -10.46 -15.52 -12.00
CA ASP A 35 -10.83 -16.65 -11.12
C ASP A 35 -11.39 -16.01 -9.84
N GLU A 36 -12.55 -16.46 -9.35
CA GLU A 36 -13.16 -15.98 -8.09
C GLU A 36 -12.23 -16.35 -6.91
N VAL A 37 -11.23 -15.51 -6.62
CA VAL A 37 -10.28 -15.74 -5.52
C VAL A 37 -10.98 -15.43 -4.19
N THR A 38 -11.52 -16.46 -3.55
CA THR A 38 -12.12 -16.31 -2.21
C THR A 38 -11.05 -16.32 -1.13
N LEU A 39 -11.14 -15.39 -0.16
CA LEU A 39 -10.26 -15.35 1.02
C LEU A 39 -10.23 -16.65 1.83
N ASP A 40 -11.29 -17.46 1.73
CA ASP A 40 -11.40 -18.73 2.45
C ASP A 40 -10.52 -19.85 1.87
N SER A 41 -10.06 -19.71 0.63
CA SER A 41 -9.11 -20.64 0.00
C SER A 41 -7.64 -20.24 0.17
N GLU A 42 -7.37 -19.06 0.73
CA GLU A 42 -6.01 -18.53 0.89
C GLU A 42 -5.37 -18.96 2.21
N GLU A 43 -4.04 -19.07 2.21
CA GLU A 43 -3.29 -19.21 3.46
C GLU A 43 -3.25 -17.85 4.17
N ILE A 44 -3.64 -17.81 5.45
CA ILE A 44 -3.71 -16.55 6.22
C ILE A 44 -2.44 -16.38 7.06
N VAL A 45 -1.77 -15.24 6.90
CA VAL A 45 -0.56 -14.89 7.68
C VAL A 45 -0.87 -13.93 8.82
N LEU A 46 -1.78 -12.97 8.63
CA LEU A 46 -2.26 -12.09 9.69
C LEU A 46 -3.77 -12.20 9.85
N GLU A 47 -4.21 -12.24 11.10
CA GLU A 47 -5.64 -12.22 11.43
C GLU A 47 -5.90 -11.21 12.55
N VAL A 48 -6.87 -10.33 12.32
CA VAL A 48 -7.34 -9.31 13.25
C VAL A 48 -8.74 -9.71 13.71
N ARG A 49 -8.98 -9.74 15.03
CA ARG A 49 -10.28 -10.03 15.61
C ARG A 49 -10.67 -8.98 16.64
N ASP A 50 -11.79 -8.33 16.38
CA ASP A 50 -12.48 -7.34 17.22
C ASP A 50 -11.50 -6.30 17.78
N LEU A 51 -10.65 -5.77 16.91
CA LEU A 51 -9.58 -4.86 17.29
C LEU A 51 -10.12 -3.45 17.51
N ASP A 52 -9.97 -2.98 18.74
CA ASP A 52 -10.22 -1.60 19.14
C ASP A 52 -8.91 -0.92 19.51
N LEU A 53 -8.75 0.34 19.09
CA LEU A 53 -7.57 1.14 19.44
C LEU A 53 -7.98 2.52 19.90
N TYR A 54 -7.42 2.94 21.03
CA TYR A 54 -7.66 4.22 21.66
C TYR A 54 -6.34 5.00 21.80
N TYR A 55 -6.41 6.31 21.57
CA TYR A 55 -5.39 7.27 21.95
C TYR A 55 -5.96 8.17 23.04
N GLY A 56 -5.65 7.86 24.30
CA GLY A 56 -6.38 8.42 25.43
C GLY A 56 -7.88 8.06 25.35
N GLU A 57 -8.75 9.07 25.41
CA GLU A 57 -10.20 8.89 25.33
C GLU A 57 -10.73 8.73 23.88
N ASN A 58 -9.90 9.01 22.87
CA ASN A 58 -10.33 8.97 21.48
C ASN A 58 -10.16 7.58 20.88
N GLN A 59 -11.26 6.94 20.48
CA GLN A 59 -11.26 5.64 19.80
C GLN A 59 -10.96 5.82 18.30
N ALA A 60 -9.76 5.43 17.88
CA ALA A 60 -9.28 5.56 16.52
C ALA A 60 -9.64 4.35 15.63
N LEU A 61 -9.75 3.15 16.21
CA LEU A 61 -10.20 1.93 15.52
C LEU A 61 -11.33 1.29 16.32
N LYS A 62 -12.34 0.80 15.60
CA LYS A 62 -13.60 0.30 16.14
C LYS A 62 -13.88 -1.11 15.64
N SER A 63 -13.67 -2.09 16.50
CA SER A 63 -13.99 -3.51 16.31
C SER A 63 -13.60 -4.05 14.93
N ILE A 64 -12.35 -3.79 14.51
CA ILE A 64 -11.85 -4.24 13.21
C ILE A 64 -11.65 -5.76 13.24
N SER A 65 -12.23 -6.46 12.26
CA SER A 65 -12.04 -7.90 12.07
C SER A 65 -11.74 -8.18 10.60
N MET A 66 -10.58 -8.76 10.32
CA MET A 66 -10.16 -9.11 8.95
C MET A 66 -9.03 -10.14 8.94
N LYS A 67 -8.83 -10.76 7.78
CA LYS A 67 -7.71 -11.66 7.50
C LYS A 67 -6.84 -11.05 6.42
N ILE A 68 -5.55 -11.38 6.40
CA ILE A 68 -4.61 -10.99 5.34
C ILE A 68 -3.96 -12.26 4.82
N ALA A 69 -4.18 -12.53 3.54
CA ALA A 69 -3.63 -13.67 2.84
C ALA A 69 -2.11 -13.55 2.67
N ARG A 70 -1.40 -14.66 2.82
CA ARG A 70 0.03 -14.77 2.60
C ARG A 70 0.35 -14.53 1.12
N ASN A 71 1.45 -13.81 0.83
CA ASN A 71 1.93 -13.59 -0.55
C ASN A 71 0.86 -12.95 -1.45
N ARG A 72 0.08 -12.05 -0.86
CA ARG A 72 -0.89 -11.19 -1.51
C ARG A 72 -0.65 -9.74 -1.10
N VAL A 73 -1.18 -8.83 -1.90
CA VAL A 73 -1.21 -7.40 -1.62
C VAL A 73 -2.61 -7.03 -1.12
N THR A 74 -2.69 -6.58 0.12
CA THR A 74 -3.92 -6.01 0.69
C THR A 74 -3.80 -4.49 0.78
N ALA A 75 -4.66 -3.76 0.06
CA ALA A 75 -4.73 -2.31 0.12
C ALA A 75 -5.74 -1.82 1.17
N PHE A 76 -5.34 -0.83 1.97
CA PHE A 76 -6.23 -0.06 2.84
C PHE A 76 -6.49 1.29 2.18
N ILE A 77 -7.77 1.55 1.86
CA ILE A 77 -8.23 2.79 1.24
C ILE A 77 -9.25 3.50 2.12
N GLY A 78 -9.50 4.78 1.84
CA GLY A 78 -10.48 5.59 2.56
C GLY A 78 -10.00 7.02 2.84
N PRO A 79 -10.87 7.90 3.33
CA PRO A 79 -10.55 9.31 3.59
C PRO A 79 -9.39 9.50 4.56
N SER A 80 -8.78 10.69 4.56
CA SER A 80 -7.77 11.03 5.57
C SER A 80 -8.37 10.94 6.98
N GLY A 81 -7.58 10.47 7.95
CA GLY A 81 -8.01 10.34 9.35
C GLY A 81 -8.96 9.17 9.66
N CYS A 82 -9.28 8.30 8.70
CA CYS A 82 -10.19 7.16 8.95
C CYS A 82 -9.56 5.95 9.68
N GLY A 83 -8.26 6.01 10.03
CA GLY A 83 -7.59 4.96 10.81
C GLY A 83 -6.65 4.02 10.04
N LYS A 84 -6.46 4.19 8.72
CA LYS A 84 -5.60 3.31 7.89
C LYS A 84 -4.19 3.11 8.43
N SER A 85 -3.42 4.19 8.58
CA SER A 85 -2.04 4.12 9.10
C SER A 85 -2.00 3.68 10.56
N THR A 86 -3.07 3.95 11.32
CA THR A 86 -3.22 3.45 12.70
C THR A 86 -3.34 1.93 12.71
N LEU A 87 -4.22 1.35 11.89
CA LEU A 87 -4.37 -0.09 11.72
C LEU A 87 -3.08 -0.74 11.21
N LEU A 88 -2.45 -0.14 10.19
CA LEU A 88 -1.20 -0.63 9.64
C LEU A 88 -0.11 -0.76 10.72
N ARG A 89 0.03 0.24 11.59
CA ARG A 89 0.99 0.26 12.70
C ARG A 89 0.69 -0.74 13.82
N CYS A 90 -0.53 -1.29 13.87
CA CYS A 90 -0.84 -2.35 14.84
C CYS A 90 -0.09 -3.64 14.51
N PHE A 91 0.11 -3.96 13.22
CA PHE A 91 0.75 -5.22 12.81
C PHE A 91 2.20 -5.38 13.23
N ASN A 92 2.92 -4.28 13.46
CA ASN A 92 4.31 -4.29 13.96
C ASN A 92 4.46 -3.57 15.31
N ARG A 93 3.33 -3.29 15.97
CA ARG A 93 3.25 -2.62 17.28
C ARG A 93 4.04 -1.32 17.34
N MET A 94 3.94 -0.51 16.29
CA MET A 94 4.51 0.85 16.29
C MET A 94 3.65 1.83 17.10
N ASN A 95 2.36 1.54 17.29
CA ASN A 95 1.48 2.36 18.13
C ASN A 95 1.86 2.32 19.62
N ASP A 96 2.55 1.27 20.09
CA ASP A 96 3.09 1.17 21.45
C ASP A 96 4.05 2.32 21.81
N LEU A 97 4.59 3.03 20.81
CA LEU A 97 5.47 4.19 20.99
C LEU A 97 4.68 5.49 21.21
N VAL A 98 3.36 5.47 21.08
CA VAL A 98 2.49 6.61 21.29
C VAL A 98 1.95 6.56 22.72
N ASP A 99 2.13 7.64 23.46
CA ASP A 99 1.64 7.75 24.83
C ASP A 99 0.12 7.53 24.91
N ASN A 100 -0.31 6.84 25.97
CA ASN A 100 -1.71 6.51 26.23
C ASN A 100 -2.40 5.71 25.09
N CYS A 101 -1.62 4.96 24.30
CA CYS A 101 -2.20 4.00 23.36
C CYS A 101 -2.71 2.76 24.10
N ARG A 102 -3.97 2.42 23.86
CA ARG A 102 -4.61 1.20 24.37
C ARG A 102 -5.15 0.41 23.20
N VAL A 103 -4.83 -0.89 23.17
CA VAL A 103 -5.30 -1.83 22.15
C VAL A 103 -6.09 -2.93 22.84
N GLU A 104 -7.28 -3.21 22.33
CA GLU A 104 -8.15 -4.32 22.73
C GLU A 104 -8.44 -5.21 21.52
N GLY A 105 -8.88 -6.45 21.75
CA GLY A 105 -8.99 -7.46 20.71
C GLY A 105 -7.67 -8.21 20.50
N SER A 106 -7.47 -8.76 19.29
CA SER A 106 -6.26 -9.51 18.98
C SER A 106 -5.79 -9.34 17.54
N ILE A 107 -4.47 -9.40 17.37
CA ILE A 107 -3.82 -9.58 16.08
C ILE A 107 -2.92 -10.79 16.20
N THR A 108 -3.05 -11.75 15.30
CA THR A 108 -2.16 -12.90 15.21
C THR A 108 -1.29 -12.84 13.97
N LEU A 109 -0.03 -13.26 14.10
CA LEU A 109 0.91 -13.55 13.02
C LEU A 109 1.19 -15.05 13.07
N ASP A 110 0.89 -15.77 12.00
CA ASP A 110 0.94 -17.24 11.94
C ASP A 110 0.25 -17.90 13.14
N GLY A 111 -0.95 -17.39 13.47
CA GLY A 111 -1.78 -17.89 14.57
C GLY A 111 -1.28 -17.54 15.98
N ARG A 112 -0.17 -16.81 16.13
CA ARG A 112 0.36 -16.38 17.43
C ARG A 112 0.02 -14.92 17.69
N ASN A 113 -0.58 -14.61 18.84
CA ASN A 113 -0.99 -13.25 19.16
C ASN A 113 0.23 -12.35 19.41
N ILE A 114 0.38 -11.28 18.62
CA ILE A 114 1.54 -10.37 18.66
C ILE A 114 1.50 -9.40 19.85
N TYR A 115 0.35 -9.27 20.53
CA TYR A 115 0.15 -8.41 21.69
C TYR A 115 0.34 -9.12 23.04
N GLU A 116 0.72 -10.41 23.04
CA GLU A 116 1.09 -11.09 24.28
C GLU A 116 2.31 -10.45 24.96
N LYS A 117 2.33 -10.47 26.30
CA LYS A 117 3.43 -9.88 27.11
C LYS A 117 4.78 -10.54 26.86
N SER A 118 4.79 -11.79 26.40
CA SER A 118 5.97 -12.59 26.07
C SER A 118 6.62 -12.18 24.74
N VAL A 119 5.92 -11.44 23.88
CA VAL A 119 6.39 -11.12 22.53
C VAL A 119 7.55 -10.15 22.57
N ASN A 120 8.67 -10.53 21.95
CA ASN A 120 9.78 -9.63 21.70
C ASN A 120 9.44 -8.71 20.50
N VAL A 121 9.08 -7.46 20.80
CA VAL A 121 8.69 -6.48 19.78
C VAL A 121 9.80 -6.22 18.76
N ALA A 122 11.07 -6.29 19.17
CA ALA A 122 12.20 -6.10 18.25
C ALA A 122 12.40 -7.29 17.30
N GLU A 123 11.92 -8.47 17.66
CA GLU A 123 11.88 -9.65 16.79
C GLU A 123 10.65 -9.58 15.87
N LEU A 124 9.48 -9.25 16.40
CA LEU A 124 8.26 -9.01 15.61
C LEU A 124 8.50 -8.04 14.45
N ARG A 125 9.17 -6.91 14.72
CA ARG A 125 9.50 -5.89 13.70
C ARG A 125 10.50 -6.37 12.63
N ARG A 126 11.13 -7.53 12.81
CA ARG A 126 11.95 -8.17 11.76
C ARG A 126 11.08 -9.02 10.84
N HIS A 127 10.08 -9.71 11.40
CA HIS A 127 9.09 -10.46 10.62
C HIS A 127 8.10 -9.53 9.91
N VAL A 128 7.83 -8.35 10.50
CA VAL A 128 6.91 -7.35 9.97
C VAL A 128 7.65 -6.04 9.72
N GLY A 129 8.22 -5.89 8.52
CA GLY A 129 8.96 -4.71 8.09
C GLY A 129 8.03 -3.54 7.74
N MET A 130 8.48 -2.30 7.94
CA MET A 130 7.67 -1.10 7.66
C MET A 130 8.44 -0.05 6.87
N VAL A 131 7.77 0.51 5.88
CA VAL A 131 8.21 1.65 5.08
C VAL A 131 7.21 2.79 5.25
N PHE A 132 7.71 3.98 5.57
CA PHE A 132 6.91 5.16 5.84
C PHE A 132 6.69 6.00 4.57
N GLN A 133 5.68 6.85 4.63
CA GLN A 133 5.30 7.79 3.57
C GLN A 133 6.44 8.71 3.17
N LYS A 134 7.11 9.30 4.16
CA LYS A 134 8.32 10.09 3.94
C LYS A 134 9.53 9.15 4.05
N PRO A 135 10.36 9.02 3.01
CA PRO A 135 11.55 8.21 3.09
C PRO A 135 12.46 8.73 4.21
N ASN A 136 13.01 7.80 4.99
CA ASN A 136 13.91 8.07 6.10
C ASN A 136 15.24 7.29 5.98
N PRO A 137 16.01 7.49 4.89
CA PRO A 137 17.37 6.96 4.82
C PRO A 137 18.21 7.52 5.97
N PHE A 138 19.11 6.70 6.50
CA PHE A 138 20.09 7.14 7.47
C PHE A 138 21.11 8.07 6.80
N PRO A 139 21.71 9.03 7.53
CA PRO A 139 22.84 9.85 7.07
C PRO A 139 24.12 9.00 6.98
N LYS A 140 24.08 7.98 6.12
CA LYS A 140 25.09 6.95 5.88
C LYS A 140 25.12 6.65 4.38
N SER A 141 26.06 5.79 3.96
CA SER A 141 26.11 5.37 2.57
C SER A 141 24.89 4.55 2.15
N ILE A 142 24.68 4.40 0.85
CA ILE A 142 23.65 3.53 0.27
C ILE A 142 23.84 2.09 0.76
N PHE A 143 25.09 1.59 0.73
CA PHE A 143 25.45 0.28 1.24
C PHE A 143 25.08 0.10 2.71
N GLU A 144 25.51 1.05 3.56
CA GLU A 144 25.29 0.97 5.00
C GLU A 144 23.81 1.09 5.38
N ASN A 145 23.00 1.77 4.58
CA ASN A 145 21.54 1.79 4.77
C ASN A 145 20.94 0.40 4.63
N VAL A 146 21.28 -0.32 3.55
CA VAL A 146 20.70 -1.65 3.26
C VAL A 146 21.30 -2.72 4.17
N ALA A 147 22.60 -2.67 4.45
CA ALA A 147 23.30 -3.62 5.32
C ALA A 147 22.94 -3.48 6.81
N TYR A 148 22.31 -2.38 7.22
CA TYR A 148 22.13 -2.02 8.63
C TYR A 148 21.42 -3.11 9.45
N GLY A 149 20.30 -3.64 8.96
CA GLY A 149 19.52 -4.66 9.66
C GLY A 149 20.30 -5.97 9.87
N LEU A 150 21.08 -6.39 8.88
CA LEU A 150 21.96 -7.57 8.98
C LEU A 150 23.09 -7.37 9.98
N ARG A 151 23.68 -6.17 10.03
CA ARG A 151 24.72 -5.86 11.02
C ARG A 151 24.18 -5.89 12.45
N LEU A 152 22.96 -5.42 12.67
CA LEU A 152 22.29 -5.55 13.98
C LEU A 152 22.07 -7.02 14.38
N ARG A 153 21.93 -7.93 13.41
CA ARG A 153 21.90 -9.38 13.63
C ARG A 153 23.28 -10.00 13.86
N GLY A 154 24.35 -9.20 13.88
CA GLY A 154 25.71 -9.66 14.08
C GLY A 154 26.40 -10.20 12.82
N VAL A 155 25.80 -10.05 11.63
CA VAL A 155 26.43 -10.44 10.37
C VAL A 155 27.60 -9.49 10.09
N LYS A 156 28.82 -10.04 10.09
CA LYS A 156 30.07 -9.30 9.85
C LYS A 156 30.76 -9.67 8.55
N ASP A 157 30.40 -10.80 7.95
CA ASP A 157 31.04 -11.27 6.72
C ASP A 157 30.75 -10.30 5.57
N ARG A 158 31.81 -9.72 5.00
CA ARG A 158 31.68 -8.69 3.96
C ARG A 158 31.05 -9.26 2.70
N ARG A 159 31.38 -10.50 2.31
CA ARG A 159 30.84 -11.12 1.11
C ARG A 159 29.33 -11.30 1.23
N THR A 160 28.87 -11.87 2.34
CA THR A 160 27.45 -12.03 2.65
C THR A 160 26.72 -10.69 2.64
N LEU A 161 27.29 -9.65 3.26
CA LEU A 161 26.69 -8.31 3.26
C LEU A 161 26.57 -7.75 1.83
N THR A 162 27.61 -7.87 1.01
CA THR A 162 27.59 -7.41 -0.39
C THR A 162 26.54 -8.14 -1.22
N GLU A 163 26.45 -9.47 -1.10
CA GLU A 163 25.45 -10.28 -1.81
C GLU A 163 24.02 -9.87 -1.43
N VAL A 164 23.73 -9.70 -0.14
CA VAL A 164 22.39 -9.28 0.28
C VAL A 164 22.08 -7.83 -0.11
N VAL A 165 23.05 -6.92 -0.01
CA VAL A 165 22.87 -5.53 -0.43
C VAL A 165 22.55 -5.46 -1.92
N GLU A 166 23.29 -6.19 -2.77
CA GLU A 166 23.00 -6.27 -4.20
C GLU A 166 21.61 -6.88 -4.46
N LYS A 167 21.30 -8.02 -3.83
CA LYS A 167 19.99 -8.69 -3.98
C LYS A 167 18.84 -7.77 -3.60
N ALA A 168 18.96 -7.03 -2.49
CA ALA A 168 17.94 -6.11 -2.02
C ALA A 168 17.81 -4.87 -2.91
N LEU A 169 18.91 -4.29 -3.38
CA LEU A 169 18.88 -3.15 -4.31
C LEU A 169 18.31 -3.53 -5.67
N ARG A 170 18.59 -4.75 -6.16
CA ARG A 170 17.94 -5.29 -7.37
C ARG A 170 16.46 -5.56 -7.13
N GLY A 171 16.15 -6.18 -6.00
CA GLY A 171 14.78 -6.46 -5.57
C GLY A 171 13.94 -5.19 -5.42
N ALA A 172 14.57 -4.03 -5.17
CA ALA A 172 13.93 -2.73 -5.10
C ALA A 172 14.10 -1.87 -6.36
N ALA A 173 14.48 -2.45 -7.51
CA ALA A 173 14.69 -1.75 -8.78
C ALA A 173 15.56 -0.47 -8.67
N LEU A 174 16.62 -0.52 -7.84
CA LEU A 174 17.53 0.61 -7.59
C LEU A 174 18.97 0.32 -8.01
N TRP A 175 19.36 -0.95 -8.12
CA TRP A 175 20.75 -1.37 -8.35
C TRP A 175 21.45 -0.65 -9.50
N ASP A 176 20.84 -0.64 -10.69
CA ASP A 176 21.49 -0.04 -11.88
C ASP A 176 21.68 1.48 -11.78
N GLU A 177 20.94 2.14 -10.91
CA GLU A 177 21.06 3.58 -10.66
C GLU A 177 22.13 3.91 -9.60
N VAL A 178 22.57 2.95 -8.78
CA VAL A 178 23.42 3.21 -7.61
C VAL A 178 24.66 2.32 -7.46
N LYS A 179 24.81 1.26 -8.27
CA LYS A 179 25.89 0.26 -8.16
C LYS A 179 27.31 0.86 -8.16
N ASP A 180 27.53 1.94 -8.91
CA ASP A 180 28.84 2.59 -9.03
C ASP A 180 29.10 3.64 -7.93
N ARG A 181 28.15 3.81 -7.00
CA ARG A 181 28.19 4.84 -5.96
C ARG A 181 27.63 4.39 -4.62
N LEU A 182 27.80 3.11 -4.30
CA LEU A 182 27.27 2.51 -3.05
C LEU A 182 27.80 3.17 -1.77
N GLU A 183 28.96 3.81 -1.84
CA GLU A 183 29.59 4.53 -0.72
C GLU A 183 29.11 5.98 -0.58
N ASP A 184 28.38 6.51 -1.56
CA ASP A 184 27.81 7.86 -1.50
C ASP A 184 26.72 7.95 -0.43
N ASN A 185 26.57 9.16 0.13
CA ASN A 185 25.55 9.44 1.14
C ASN A 185 24.14 9.28 0.55
N ALA A 186 23.32 8.44 1.20
CA ALA A 186 21.96 8.15 0.79
C ALA A 186 21.04 9.38 0.77
N LEU A 187 21.35 10.44 1.53
CA LEU A 187 20.59 11.69 1.50
C LEU A 187 20.72 12.45 0.17
N GLY A 188 21.73 12.12 -0.65
CA GLY A 188 21.90 12.70 -1.98
C GLY A 188 21.03 12.07 -3.07
N LEU A 189 20.28 11.01 -2.76
CA LEU A 189 19.34 10.36 -3.69
C LEU A 189 18.09 11.23 -3.92
N SER A 190 17.46 11.10 -5.09
CA SER A 190 16.14 11.70 -5.33
C SER A 190 15.06 11.08 -4.43
N GLY A 191 13.91 11.74 -4.23
CA GLY A 191 12.83 11.23 -3.38
C GLY A 191 12.39 9.80 -3.73
N GLY A 192 12.20 9.51 -5.03
CA GLY A 192 11.84 8.16 -5.49
C GLY A 192 12.96 7.13 -5.28
N GLN A 193 14.23 7.53 -5.46
CA GLN A 193 15.38 6.66 -5.16
C GLN A 193 15.52 6.40 -3.65
N GLN A 194 15.30 7.41 -2.81
CA GLN A 194 15.29 7.25 -1.35
C GLN A 194 14.17 6.30 -0.92
N GLN A 195 12.99 6.39 -1.55
CA GLN A 195 11.89 5.47 -1.26
C GLN A 195 12.24 4.02 -1.63
N ARG A 196 12.77 3.79 -2.84
CA ARG A 196 13.25 2.47 -3.24
C ARG A 196 14.39 1.97 -2.34
N LEU A 197 15.27 2.86 -1.86
CA LEU A 197 16.33 2.49 -0.91
C LEU A 197 15.77 2.02 0.44
N VAL A 198 14.77 2.71 0.99
CA VAL A 198 14.17 2.28 2.26
C VAL A 198 13.36 0.98 2.11
N ILE A 199 12.78 0.72 0.94
CA ILE A 199 12.19 -0.59 0.60
C ILE A 199 13.29 -1.65 0.52
N ALA A 200 14.40 -1.40 -0.19
CA ALA A 200 15.56 -2.29 -0.26
C ALA A 200 16.05 -2.66 1.16
N ARG A 201 16.19 -1.65 2.03
CA ARG A 201 16.56 -1.84 3.44
C ARG A 201 15.56 -2.72 4.19
N ALA A 202 14.26 -2.57 3.95
CA ALA A 202 13.23 -3.37 4.59
C ALA A 202 13.24 -4.83 4.11
N ILE A 203 13.45 -5.09 2.81
CA ILE A 203 13.47 -6.46 2.27
C ILE A 203 14.81 -7.18 2.49
N ALA A 204 15.90 -6.46 2.76
CA ALA A 204 17.23 -7.03 3.03
C ALA A 204 17.26 -7.94 4.27
N ILE A 205 16.32 -7.78 5.20
CA ILE A 205 16.16 -8.66 6.37
C ILE A 205 15.21 -9.83 6.11
N GLU A 206 14.62 -9.90 4.91
CA GLU A 206 13.66 -10.92 4.46
C GLU A 206 12.47 -11.09 5.42
N PRO A 207 11.64 -10.03 5.60
CA PRO A 207 10.45 -10.12 6.44
C PRO A 207 9.39 -11.04 5.83
N GLU A 208 8.44 -11.50 6.63
CA GLU A 208 7.26 -12.24 6.15
C GLU A 208 6.18 -11.28 5.63
N VAL A 209 6.06 -10.13 6.28
CA VAL A 209 5.10 -9.07 5.96
C VAL A 209 5.82 -7.73 5.76
N LEU A 210 5.50 -7.05 4.67
CA LEU A 210 5.96 -5.71 4.34
C LEU A 210 4.78 -4.71 4.41
N LEU A 211 4.87 -3.77 5.35
CA LEU A 211 3.91 -2.71 5.55
C LEU A 211 4.36 -1.44 4.82
N LEU A 212 3.51 -0.88 3.96
CA LEU A 212 3.80 0.32 3.17
C LEU A 212 2.77 1.42 3.51
N ASP A 213 3.20 2.46 4.22
CA ASP A 213 2.33 3.60 4.59
C ASP A 213 2.47 4.68 3.51
N GLU A 214 1.54 4.75 2.55
CA GLU A 214 1.52 5.71 1.43
C GLU A 214 2.85 5.83 0.64
N PRO A 215 3.37 4.73 0.08
CA PRO A 215 4.73 4.68 -0.43
C PRO A 215 5.00 5.59 -1.65
N ALA A 216 3.96 6.10 -2.31
CA ALA A 216 4.08 6.91 -3.52
C ALA A 216 3.50 8.33 -3.42
N SER A 217 2.98 8.74 -2.24
CA SER A 217 2.18 9.98 -2.15
C SER A 217 2.93 11.27 -2.49
N ALA A 218 4.26 11.28 -2.33
CA ALA A 218 5.11 12.45 -2.55
C ALA A 218 6.05 12.28 -3.76
N LEU A 219 5.75 11.32 -4.64
CA LEU A 219 6.60 10.96 -5.76
C LEU A 219 6.06 11.50 -7.09
N ASP A 220 6.96 11.76 -8.04
CA ASP A 220 6.59 12.06 -9.41
C ASP A 220 5.96 10.82 -10.11
N PRO A 221 5.21 10.99 -11.21
CA PRO A 221 4.51 9.88 -11.86
C PRO A 221 5.42 8.72 -12.28
N ILE A 222 6.65 9.00 -12.73
CA ILE A 222 7.59 7.96 -13.16
C ILE A 222 8.06 7.15 -11.95
N SER A 223 8.39 7.83 -10.86
CA SER A 223 8.76 7.17 -9.60
C SER A 223 7.60 6.35 -9.02
N THR A 224 6.36 6.84 -9.11
CA THR A 224 5.17 6.10 -8.69
C THR A 224 5.01 4.80 -9.45
N LEU A 225 5.11 4.82 -10.78
CA LEU A 225 5.01 3.60 -11.60
C LEU A 225 6.08 2.57 -11.22
N LYS A 226 7.34 3.00 -11.01
CA LYS A 226 8.41 2.10 -10.55
C LYS A 226 8.11 1.47 -9.18
N ILE A 227 7.42 2.17 -8.29
CA ILE A 227 6.99 1.61 -7.00
C ILE A 227 5.84 0.60 -7.19
N GLU A 228 4.90 0.86 -8.09
CA GLU A 228 3.80 -0.06 -8.40
C GLU A 228 4.31 -1.37 -9.04
N GLU A 229 5.21 -1.27 -10.02
CA GLU A 229 5.90 -2.43 -10.61
C GLU A 229 6.65 -3.23 -9.55
N LEU A 230 7.39 -2.52 -8.68
CA LEU A 230 8.12 -3.14 -7.57
C LEU A 230 7.18 -3.91 -6.62
N ILE A 231 6.01 -3.36 -6.27
CA ILE A 231 5.05 -4.05 -5.40
C ILE A 231 4.60 -5.37 -6.04
N ASN A 232 4.30 -5.34 -7.35
CA ASN A 232 3.93 -6.54 -8.10
C ASN A 232 5.06 -7.59 -8.11
N ASP A 233 6.31 -7.18 -8.29
CA ASP A 233 7.48 -8.09 -8.28
C ASP A 233 7.80 -8.67 -6.87
N LEU A 234 7.33 -8.01 -5.82
CA LEU A 234 7.56 -8.42 -4.44
C LEU A 234 6.47 -9.34 -3.90
N LYS A 235 5.23 -9.28 -4.41
CA LYS A 235 4.09 -10.01 -3.83
C LYS A 235 4.25 -11.53 -3.83
N ASP A 236 4.95 -12.07 -4.84
CA ASP A 236 5.24 -13.51 -4.92
C ASP A 236 6.16 -14.02 -3.79
N ARG A 237 6.88 -13.11 -3.11
CA ARG A 237 7.83 -13.43 -2.04
C ARG A 237 7.43 -12.89 -0.68
N TYR A 238 6.67 -11.80 -0.65
CA TYR A 238 6.29 -11.10 0.57
C TYR A 238 4.79 -10.90 0.64
N THR A 239 4.23 -10.99 1.85
CA THR A 239 2.89 -10.46 2.09
C THR A 239 2.98 -8.95 2.19
N ILE A 240 2.15 -8.21 1.47
CA ILE A 240 2.22 -6.74 1.43
C ILE A 240 0.91 -6.15 1.93
N VAL A 241 1.01 -5.21 2.88
CA VAL A 241 -0.12 -4.39 3.31
C VAL A 241 0.19 -2.96 2.98
N ILE A 242 -0.60 -2.34 2.10
CA ILE A 242 -0.36 -0.98 1.61
C ILE A 242 -1.49 -0.05 2.00
N VAL A 243 -1.16 1.08 2.62
CA VAL A 243 -2.08 2.20 2.79
C VAL A 243 -1.92 3.13 1.61
N THR A 244 -3.02 3.49 0.96
CA THR A 244 -3.01 4.51 -0.10
C THR A 244 -4.33 5.26 -0.17
N HIS A 245 -4.27 6.53 -0.52
CA HIS A 245 -5.45 7.31 -0.91
C HIS A 245 -5.59 7.41 -2.44
N ASN A 246 -4.64 6.85 -3.19
CA ASN A 246 -4.72 6.75 -4.65
C ASN A 246 -5.48 5.48 -5.02
N MET A 247 -6.74 5.66 -5.39
CA MET A 247 -7.66 4.55 -5.70
C MET A 247 -7.22 3.77 -6.93
N GLN A 248 -6.65 4.45 -7.93
CA GLN A 248 -6.16 3.80 -9.13
C GLN A 248 -4.91 2.97 -8.84
N GLN A 249 -4.05 3.41 -7.92
CA GLN A 249 -2.94 2.60 -7.43
C GLN A 249 -3.45 1.35 -6.72
N ALA A 250 -4.39 1.51 -5.77
CA ALA A 250 -4.98 0.37 -5.08
C ALA A 250 -5.55 -0.65 -6.07
N ALA A 251 -6.35 -0.20 -7.03
CA ALA A 251 -6.94 -1.06 -8.05
C ALA A 251 -5.90 -1.79 -8.92
N ARG A 252 -4.75 -1.18 -9.19
CA ARG A 252 -3.69 -1.79 -10.04
C ARG A 252 -2.77 -2.76 -9.32
N VAL A 253 -2.51 -2.55 -8.02
CA VAL A 253 -1.45 -3.29 -7.30
C VAL A 253 -1.95 -4.30 -6.28
N SER A 254 -3.23 -4.23 -5.90
CA SER A 254 -3.77 -5.06 -4.81
C SER A 254 -4.59 -6.23 -5.29
N ASP A 255 -4.47 -7.36 -4.58
CA ASP A 255 -5.32 -8.53 -4.77
C ASP A 255 -6.59 -8.39 -3.91
N TYR A 256 -6.47 -7.81 -2.72
CA TYR A 256 -7.59 -7.49 -1.82
C TYR A 256 -7.61 -6.02 -1.43
N THR A 257 -8.80 -5.47 -1.22
CA THR A 257 -8.96 -4.08 -0.77
C THR A 257 -9.88 -4.00 0.44
N ALA A 258 -9.46 -3.25 1.45
CA ALA A 258 -10.24 -2.89 2.63
C ALA A 258 -10.54 -1.39 2.61
N PHE A 259 -11.82 -1.05 2.61
CA PHE A 259 -12.29 0.33 2.73
C PHE A 259 -12.54 0.68 4.20
N MET A 260 -11.81 1.68 4.70
CA MET A 260 -11.93 2.19 6.06
C MET A 260 -12.63 3.54 6.10
N TYR A 261 -13.53 3.72 7.07
CA TYR A 261 -14.25 4.97 7.29
C TYR A 261 -14.48 5.21 8.78
N LEU A 262 -14.06 6.38 9.30
CA LEU A 262 -14.25 6.77 10.71
C LEU A 262 -13.87 5.71 11.76
N GLY A 263 -12.77 5.00 11.51
CA GLY A 263 -12.24 3.96 12.41
C GLY A 263 -12.87 2.57 12.22
N GLU A 264 -13.78 2.39 11.26
CA GLU A 264 -14.46 1.12 10.98
C GLU A 264 -13.97 0.52 9.64
N LEU A 265 -13.96 -0.81 9.56
CA LEU A 265 -13.82 -1.55 8.31
C LEU A 265 -15.21 -1.68 7.68
N VAL A 266 -15.47 -0.89 6.63
CA VAL A 266 -16.80 -0.83 6.00
C VAL A 266 -17.00 -1.97 5.03
N GLU A 267 -15.96 -2.28 4.25
CA GLU A 267 -15.99 -3.35 3.24
C GLU A 267 -14.58 -3.93 3.06
N TYR A 268 -14.51 -5.25 2.87
CA TYR A 268 -13.28 -5.97 2.60
C TYR A 268 -13.59 -7.14 1.66
N SER A 269 -12.97 -7.15 0.48
CA SER A 269 -13.18 -8.17 -0.56
C SER A 269 -12.00 -8.19 -1.53
N ASP A 270 -12.07 -9.07 -2.54
CA ASP A 270 -11.13 -9.01 -3.65
C ASP A 270 -11.23 -7.65 -4.34
N THR A 271 -10.09 -7.15 -4.81
CA THR A 271 -9.98 -5.79 -5.35
C THR A 271 -10.88 -5.59 -6.55
N SER A 272 -11.01 -6.60 -7.43
CA SER A 272 -11.87 -6.48 -8.61
C SER A 272 -13.32 -6.20 -8.20
N SER A 273 -13.90 -7.07 -7.37
CA SER A 273 -15.28 -6.93 -6.89
C SER A 273 -15.52 -5.61 -6.17
N LEU A 274 -14.60 -5.19 -5.28
CA LEU A 274 -14.75 -3.95 -4.53
C LEU A 274 -14.83 -2.72 -5.44
N PHE A 275 -14.04 -2.69 -6.52
CA PHE A 275 -14.00 -1.54 -7.44
C PHE A 275 -15.07 -1.59 -8.54
N THR A 276 -15.55 -2.77 -8.93
CA THR A 276 -16.56 -2.90 -10.01
C THR A 276 -17.99 -3.02 -9.48
N ASN A 277 -18.19 -3.70 -8.36
CA ASN A 277 -19.51 -3.99 -7.78
C ASN A 277 -19.45 -3.98 -6.23
N PRO A 278 -19.18 -2.80 -5.62
CA PRO A 278 -19.10 -2.68 -4.17
C PRO A 278 -20.43 -3.07 -3.49
N ALA A 279 -20.33 -3.86 -2.42
CA ALA A 279 -21.50 -4.31 -1.67
C ALA A 279 -22.06 -3.21 -0.76
N ALA A 280 -21.20 -2.33 -0.24
CA ALA A 280 -21.63 -1.23 0.63
C ALA A 280 -21.74 0.09 -0.15
N LYS A 281 -22.89 0.76 0.01
CA LYS A 281 -23.15 2.07 -0.62
C LYS A 281 -22.07 3.12 -0.29
N LYS A 282 -21.55 3.13 0.94
CA LYS A 282 -20.46 4.04 1.34
C LYS A 282 -19.19 3.81 0.52
N THR A 283 -18.89 2.56 0.18
CA THR A 283 -17.75 2.18 -0.67
C THR A 283 -17.98 2.68 -2.09
N GLU A 284 -19.17 2.44 -2.66
CA GLU A 284 -19.57 2.96 -3.98
C GLU A 284 -19.42 4.49 -4.06
N ASP A 285 -19.98 5.20 -3.07
CA ASP A 285 -19.95 6.66 -3.05
C ASP A 285 -18.51 7.20 -2.91
N TYR A 286 -17.62 6.48 -2.19
CA TYR A 286 -16.21 6.85 -2.10
C TYR A 286 -15.45 6.60 -3.42
N ILE A 287 -15.64 5.44 -4.05
CA ILE A 287 -14.96 5.07 -5.30
C ILE A 287 -15.39 5.95 -6.47
N THR A 288 -16.66 6.30 -6.54
CA THR A 288 -17.20 7.16 -7.60
C THR A 288 -16.94 8.66 -7.35
N GLY A 289 -16.30 9.02 -6.24
CA GLY A 289 -15.99 10.41 -5.88
C GLY A 289 -17.20 11.24 -5.46
N ARG A 290 -18.30 10.60 -5.04
CA ARG A 290 -19.45 11.28 -4.42
C ARG A 290 -19.14 11.75 -2.99
N TYR A 291 -18.07 11.23 -2.38
CA TYR A 291 -17.44 11.78 -1.17
C TYR A 291 -16.04 12.32 -1.48
N GLY A 292 -15.85 13.62 -1.20
CA GLY A 292 -14.59 14.35 -1.31
C GLY A 292 -14.77 15.78 -0.80
#